data_AF-A0A916BVR5-F1
#
_entry.id   AF-A0A916BVR5-F1
#
_cell.length_a   1.000
_cell.length_b   1.000
_cell.length_c   1.000
_cell.angle_alpha   90.00
_cell.angle_beta   90.00
_cell.angle_gamma   90.00
#
_symmetry.space_group_name_H-M   'P 1'
#
loop_
_entity.id
_entity.type
_entity.pdbx_description
1 polymer ?
#
loop_
_entity_poly.entity_id
_entity_poly.type
_entity_poly.pdbx_seq_one_letter_code
_entity_poly.pdbx_strand_id
1 'polypeptide(L)'
;MHRRLIVLIAVLVLILNALPTPVFAQEQRGVDVVIILDTSGPMLDGFDKFCVSFPQDMAALQQRGFDLQVTILGITKPYACATDTVRSISGSTVASDSDWGAAISDMAAKQPWRSNSVRLIVPLSNRGPALGDPVDDPGADRDAIKKAIGAAQANRVVVLPVLGASDRSTQPDDRSKLEKLALDLAQATGGQTITLNSNVVDPTQTIFRVIGQVTQVDNSTLMLSIPGAIRTLTCQRDVTKCISLDPGVLITNALVTLLIVSIAGLTTVLFSASRARAQAPAVKIDERVKQALNAGTQKVRRGYRTIFAPGSWTIGAPLIRWLLATALIVVFVGLTALLTAFIDPQFTTTTGRGIAIFLTLFAAIGLVTWLAAWSEVGAARQAKLNAALRVRPLTLVLTLVAVLLTRALNFLPGFLVALFLSYAIFNADDIRKAEQRAALRSLLLLVIIIIAAYLLAIPVDLLLGNLLAQTGSTVAQTGADAAGMAESLILTIYLVALQYAFYTLLPSRFTNGSRLFELNRVLWGVSFGLITFTLLHTAINPTLSGVEVFRLPPVIIIGGLLLVASAVALAMWLRVNDRGWQNDKPQDSRLMLGAIALLMTWVFVCGCAAVYLITQIGK
;
A
#
# COMPACT_ATOMS: atom_id res chain seq x y z
N MET A 1 5.34 36.45 -16.55
CA MET A 1 4.91 35.73 -15.33
C MET A 1 5.64 34.38 -15.13
N HIS A 2 5.96 33.61 -16.19
CA HIS A 2 6.61 32.29 -16.07
C HIS A 2 8.01 32.26 -15.43
N ARG A 3 8.90 33.24 -15.71
CA ARG A 3 10.24 33.26 -15.09
C ARG A 3 10.21 33.47 -13.57
N ARG A 4 9.27 34.29 -13.06
CA ARG A 4 9.18 34.59 -11.62
C ARG A 4 8.66 33.40 -10.80
N LEU A 5 7.81 32.55 -11.37
CA LEU A 5 7.28 31.37 -10.71
C LEU A 5 8.31 30.24 -10.61
N ILE A 6 9.10 30.03 -11.67
CA ILE A 6 10.21 29.04 -11.66
C ILE A 6 11.28 29.47 -10.63
N VAL A 7 11.59 30.77 -10.56
CA VAL A 7 12.51 31.31 -9.55
C VAL A 7 11.94 31.15 -8.14
N LEU A 8 10.63 31.37 -7.93
CA LEU A 8 10.01 31.20 -6.61
C LEU A 8 10.05 29.74 -6.13
N ILE A 9 9.80 28.78 -7.04
CA ILE A 9 9.88 27.34 -6.72
C ILE A 9 11.32 26.94 -6.42
N ALA A 10 12.28 27.39 -7.23
CA ALA A 10 13.70 27.14 -6.99
C ALA A 10 14.18 27.73 -5.65
N VAL A 11 13.73 28.94 -5.31
CA VAL A 11 14.04 29.61 -4.04
C VAL A 11 13.38 28.90 -2.85
N LEU A 12 12.13 28.44 -2.98
CA LEU A 12 11.46 27.70 -1.92
C LEU A 12 12.12 26.34 -1.66
N VAL A 13 12.54 25.65 -2.72
CA VAL A 13 13.34 24.41 -2.61
C VAL A 13 14.69 24.69 -1.96
N LEU A 14 15.36 25.79 -2.30
CA LEU A 14 16.62 26.21 -1.67
C LEU A 14 16.45 26.57 -0.19
N ILE A 15 15.36 27.26 0.19
CA ILE A 15 15.07 27.64 1.58
C ILE A 15 14.72 26.40 2.41
N LEU A 16 13.93 25.46 1.86
CA LEU A 16 13.61 24.21 2.54
C LEU A 16 14.83 23.30 2.74
N ASN A 17 15.80 23.35 1.81
CA ASN A 17 17.09 22.66 1.94
C ASN A 17 18.07 23.38 2.89
N ALA A 18 17.86 24.67 3.17
CA ALA A 18 18.74 25.48 4.03
C ALA A 18 18.29 25.52 5.50
N LEU A 19 17.14 24.95 5.84
CA LEU A 19 16.73 24.79 7.24
C LEU A 19 17.64 23.73 7.88
N PRO A 20 18.39 24.06 8.95
CA PRO A 20 19.20 23.08 9.64
C PRO A 20 18.27 22.02 10.23
N THR A 21 18.41 20.77 9.76
CA THR A 21 17.79 19.64 10.42
C THR A 21 18.39 19.53 11.82
N PRO A 22 17.59 19.38 12.88
CA PRO A 22 18.14 19.09 14.19
C PRO A 22 18.89 17.75 14.07
N VAL A 23 20.22 17.82 14.15
CA VAL A 23 21.08 16.64 14.20
C VAL A 23 20.92 16.05 15.59
N PHE A 24 19.93 15.17 15.74
CA PHE A 24 19.87 14.29 16.90
C PHE A 24 20.99 13.26 16.71
N ALA A 25 22.08 13.42 17.47
CA ALA A 25 23.12 12.40 17.57
C ALA A 25 22.51 11.15 18.19
N GLN A 26 22.01 10.25 17.35
CA GLN A 26 21.45 8.99 17.78
C GLN A 26 22.61 8.06 18.12
N GLU A 27 22.65 7.61 19.36
CA GLU A 27 23.60 6.59 19.81
C GLU A 27 23.30 5.31 19.03
N GLN A 28 24.11 5.01 18.01
CA GLN A 28 23.99 3.78 17.22
C GLN A 28 24.27 2.59 18.15
N ARG A 29 23.22 1.95 18.65
CA ARG A 29 23.35 0.68 19.35
C ARG A 29 23.48 -0.43 18.31
N GLY A 30 24.53 -1.23 18.43
CA GLY A 30 24.69 -2.45 17.63
C GLY A 30 23.56 -3.43 17.89
N VAL A 31 23.41 -4.42 17.02
CA VAL A 31 22.43 -5.50 17.16
C VAL A 31 23.16 -6.82 17.11
N ASP A 32 22.98 -7.64 18.14
CA ASP A 32 23.50 -9.01 18.20
C ASP A 32 22.32 -9.97 18.08
N VAL A 33 22.38 -10.85 17.09
CA VAL A 33 21.33 -11.82 16.80
C VAL A 33 21.92 -13.22 16.88
N VAL A 34 21.32 -14.08 17.70
CA VAL A 34 21.60 -15.51 17.70
C VAL A 34 20.41 -16.24 17.11
N ILE A 35 20.63 -16.93 16.00
CA ILE A 35 19.63 -17.75 15.32
C ILE A 35 19.89 -19.20 15.72
N ILE A 36 18.88 -19.84 16.29
CA ILE A 36 18.95 -21.23 16.76
C ILE A 36 18.09 -22.09 15.84
N LEU A 37 18.69 -23.06 15.17
CA LEU A 37 18.03 -23.94 14.21
C LEU A 37 17.70 -25.28 14.87
N ASP A 38 16.41 -25.62 14.91
CA ASP A 38 15.95 -26.98 15.23
C ASP A 38 16.35 -27.94 14.12
N THR A 39 17.43 -28.67 14.35
CA THR A 39 18.01 -29.60 13.37
C THR A 39 17.28 -30.95 13.33
N SER A 40 16.05 -31.02 13.81
CA SER A 40 15.22 -32.21 13.78
C SER A 40 14.14 -32.16 12.68
N GLY A 41 13.76 -33.35 12.20
CA GLY A 41 12.53 -33.54 11.43
C GLY A 41 12.46 -32.78 10.08
N PRO A 42 11.25 -32.38 9.64
CA PRO A 42 11.00 -31.86 8.29
C PRO A 42 11.35 -30.36 8.10
N MET A 43 11.89 -29.68 9.12
CA MET A 43 12.27 -28.26 9.03
C MET A 43 13.49 -28.01 8.13
N LEU A 44 14.26 -29.06 7.83
CA LEU A 44 15.52 -28.98 7.08
C LEU A 44 15.34 -28.40 5.65
N ASP A 45 14.27 -28.78 4.96
CA ASP A 45 14.00 -28.28 3.59
C ASP A 45 13.81 -26.74 3.56
N GLY A 46 13.19 -26.18 4.61
CA GLY A 46 13.04 -24.74 4.77
C GLY A 46 14.36 -24.05 5.12
N PHE A 47 15.26 -24.76 5.80
CA PHE A 47 16.56 -24.25 6.18
C PHE A 47 17.52 -24.14 5.00
N ASP A 48 17.43 -24.99 3.98
CA ASP A 48 18.31 -24.90 2.82
C ASP A 48 18.18 -23.54 2.13
N LYS A 49 16.95 -23.05 1.95
CA LYS A 49 16.73 -21.73 1.34
C LYS A 49 17.15 -20.59 2.27
N PHE A 50 16.79 -20.69 3.55
CA PHE A 50 17.22 -19.76 4.57
C PHE A 50 18.75 -19.62 4.61
N CYS A 51 19.47 -20.74 4.59
CA CYS A 51 20.92 -20.78 4.66
C CYS A 51 21.61 -20.20 3.42
N VAL A 52 20.93 -20.18 2.28
CA VAL A 52 21.41 -19.52 1.06
C VAL A 52 21.12 -18.01 1.10
N SER A 53 19.90 -17.60 1.45
CA SER A 53 19.46 -16.21 1.37
C SER A 53 19.93 -15.35 2.54
N PHE A 54 19.88 -15.88 3.77
CA PHE A 54 20.13 -15.11 4.98
C PHE A 54 21.54 -14.52 5.05
N PRO A 55 22.64 -15.27 4.80
CA PRO A 55 23.99 -14.71 4.83
C PRO A 55 24.21 -13.63 3.77
N GLN A 56 23.58 -13.77 2.60
CA GLN A 56 23.67 -12.78 1.51
C GLN A 56 23.00 -11.46 1.91
N ASP A 57 21.77 -11.55 2.43
CA ASP A 57 21.01 -10.39 2.90
C ASP A 57 21.69 -9.73 4.12
N MET A 58 22.25 -10.53 5.04
CA MET A 58 23.03 -10.04 6.18
C MET A 58 24.29 -9.29 5.72
N ALA A 59 25.08 -9.87 4.80
CA ALA A 59 26.26 -9.21 4.26
C ALA A 59 25.89 -7.89 3.56
N ALA A 60 24.77 -7.87 2.84
CA ALA A 60 24.26 -6.64 2.23
C ALA A 60 23.88 -5.58 3.27
N LEU A 61 23.33 -5.96 4.43
CA LEU A 61 23.06 -5.04 5.54
C LEU A 61 24.34 -4.53 6.21
N GLN A 62 25.30 -5.41 6.49
CA GLN A 62 26.59 -5.03 7.07
C GLN A 62 27.38 -4.09 6.15
N GLN A 63 27.38 -4.35 4.84
CA GLN A 63 27.98 -3.47 3.82
C GLN A 63 27.32 -2.08 3.77
N ARG A 64 26.10 -1.94 4.29
CA ARG A 64 25.37 -0.65 4.41
C ARG A 64 25.59 0.03 5.75
N GLY A 65 26.52 -0.46 6.57
CA GLY A 65 26.86 0.13 7.86
C GLY A 65 25.89 -0.20 9.00
N PHE A 66 24.98 -1.15 8.82
CA PHE A 66 24.24 -1.69 9.96
C PHE A 66 25.21 -2.46 10.85
N ASP A 67 25.33 -2.03 12.10
CA ASP A 67 26.16 -2.71 13.11
C ASP A 67 25.47 -3.98 13.62
N LEU A 68 25.35 -4.97 12.73
CA LEU A 68 24.64 -6.23 12.94
C LEU A 68 25.65 -7.37 13.04
N GLN A 69 25.65 -8.08 14.16
CA GLN A 69 26.40 -9.32 14.34
C GLN A 69 25.41 -10.48 14.46
N VAL A 70 25.47 -11.44 13.53
CA VAL A 70 24.62 -12.64 13.58
C VAL A 70 25.47 -13.88 13.83
N THR A 71 25.00 -14.74 14.73
CA THR A 71 25.53 -16.08 14.95
C THR A 71 24.42 -17.08 14.66
N ILE A 72 24.66 -18.06 13.80
CA ILE A 72 23.69 -19.12 13.47
C ILE A 72 24.22 -20.43 14.04
N LEU A 73 23.40 -21.09 14.86
CA LEU A 73 23.75 -22.32 15.57
C LEU A 73 22.67 -23.37 15.34
N GLY A 74 23.08 -24.61 15.10
CA GLY A 74 22.16 -25.74 15.28
C GLY A 74 21.99 -26.06 16.77
N ILE A 75 20.91 -26.72 17.17
CA ILE A 75 20.72 -27.07 18.59
C ILE A 75 21.78 -28.11 19.02
N THR A 76 21.84 -29.26 18.36
CA THR A 76 22.82 -30.35 18.65
C THR A 76 23.69 -30.74 17.48
N LYS A 77 23.27 -30.46 16.24
CA LYS A 77 23.97 -30.83 15.01
C LYS A 77 24.25 -29.58 14.18
N PRO A 78 25.38 -29.52 13.46
CA PRO A 78 25.62 -28.44 12.52
C PRO A 78 24.65 -28.55 11.32
N TYR A 79 24.50 -27.44 10.60
CA TYR A 79 23.73 -27.34 9.36
C TYR A 79 24.46 -26.48 8.32
N ALA A 80 23.95 -26.39 7.09
CA ALA A 80 24.65 -25.74 5.96
C ALA A 80 25.13 -24.31 6.27
N CYS A 81 24.36 -23.51 7.01
CA CYS A 81 24.73 -22.16 7.47
C CYS A 81 25.06 -22.07 8.96
N ALA A 82 25.10 -23.20 9.68
CA ALA A 82 25.34 -23.26 11.12
C ALA A 82 26.46 -24.27 11.40
N THR A 83 27.71 -23.81 11.37
CA THR A 83 28.88 -24.68 11.55
C THR A 83 29.06 -25.15 13.00
N ASP A 84 28.46 -24.44 13.94
CA ASP A 84 28.52 -24.71 15.38
C ASP A 84 27.14 -25.05 15.94
N THR A 85 27.14 -25.51 17.20
CA THR A 85 25.93 -25.94 17.88
C THR A 85 25.81 -25.31 19.27
N VAL A 86 24.60 -25.19 19.79
CA VAL A 86 24.39 -24.78 21.18
C VAL A 86 24.91 -25.85 22.15
N ARG A 87 24.86 -27.13 21.75
CA ARG A 87 25.44 -28.24 22.52
C ARG A 87 26.95 -28.15 22.72
N SER A 88 27.70 -27.61 21.76
CA SER A 88 29.17 -27.49 21.87
C SER A 88 29.63 -26.38 22.82
N ILE A 89 28.71 -25.53 23.29
CA ILE A 89 29.00 -24.48 24.27
C ILE A 89 29.25 -25.13 25.64
N SER A 90 30.33 -24.73 26.31
CA SER A 90 30.70 -25.28 27.61
C SER A 90 29.57 -25.18 28.63
N GLY A 91 29.23 -26.32 29.25
CA GLY A 91 28.15 -26.44 30.23
C GLY A 91 26.73 -26.34 29.65
N SER A 92 26.55 -26.46 28.33
CA SER A 92 25.23 -26.52 27.68
C SER A 92 24.33 -27.59 28.29
N THR A 93 23.04 -27.27 28.42
CA THR A 93 22.00 -28.13 28.99
C THR A 93 21.09 -28.77 27.95
N VAL A 94 21.37 -28.53 26.66
CA VAL A 94 20.66 -29.11 25.51
C VAL A 94 20.88 -30.63 25.45
N ALA A 95 19.80 -31.40 25.50
CA ALA A 95 19.81 -32.87 25.47
C ALA A 95 19.42 -33.45 24.10
N SER A 96 18.55 -32.78 23.34
CA SER A 96 18.02 -33.22 22.04
C SER A 96 18.09 -32.15 20.95
N ASP A 97 17.93 -32.58 19.70
CA ASP A 97 17.98 -31.73 18.50
C ASP A 97 16.85 -30.69 18.42
N SER A 98 15.81 -30.82 19.26
CA SER A 98 14.64 -29.94 19.34
C SER A 98 14.53 -29.19 20.67
N ASP A 99 15.53 -29.26 21.57
CA ASP A 99 15.50 -28.61 22.89
C ASP A 99 15.72 -27.09 22.83
N TRP A 100 14.86 -26.39 22.09
CA TRP A 100 15.05 -24.96 21.85
C TRP A 100 14.82 -24.12 23.12
N GLY A 101 14.06 -24.59 24.11
CA GLY A 101 13.91 -23.92 25.41
C GLY A 101 15.22 -23.90 26.22
N ALA A 102 15.90 -25.05 26.31
CA ALA A 102 17.23 -25.13 26.93
C ALA A 102 18.25 -24.32 26.13
N ALA A 103 18.21 -24.41 24.80
CA ALA A 103 19.11 -23.68 23.92
C ALA A 103 19.02 -22.16 24.11
N ILE A 104 17.81 -21.59 24.21
CA ILE A 104 17.62 -20.16 24.51
C ILE A 104 18.21 -19.80 25.87
N SER A 105 17.95 -20.61 26.90
CA SER A 105 18.47 -20.36 28.25
C SER A 105 19.99 -20.34 28.26
N ASP A 106 20.64 -21.27 27.56
CA ASP A 106 22.09 -21.35 27.46
C ASP A 106 22.67 -20.19 26.65
N MET A 107 22.08 -19.87 25.50
CA MET A 107 22.52 -18.74 24.66
C MET A 107 22.36 -17.40 25.36
N ALA A 108 21.24 -17.16 26.03
CA ALA A 108 21.00 -15.92 26.75
C ALA A 108 22.06 -15.67 27.82
N ALA A 109 22.47 -16.72 28.55
CA ALA A 109 23.41 -16.63 29.65
C ALA A 109 24.89 -16.66 29.22
N LYS A 110 25.24 -17.37 28.14
CA LYS A 110 26.64 -17.71 27.81
C LYS A 110 27.17 -17.01 26.55
N GLN A 111 26.30 -16.49 25.69
CA GLN A 111 26.75 -15.75 24.51
C GLN A 111 27.53 -14.49 24.95
N PRO A 112 28.71 -14.22 24.38
CA PRO A 112 29.47 -13.00 24.67
C PRO A 112 28.86 -11.79 23.95
N TRP A 113 27.71 -11.32 24.47
CA TRP A 113 27.01 -10.15 23.94
C TRP A 113 27.88 -8.89 24.00
N ARG A 114 27.88 -8.09 22.93
CA ARG A 114 28.61 -6.81 22.92
C ARG A 114 28.03 -5.85 23.96
N SER A 115 28.89 -4.98 24.47
CA SER A 115 28.45 -3.85 25.30
C SER A 115 27.67 -2.87 24.41
N ASN A 116 26.50 -2.43 24.87
CA ASN A 116 25.63 -1.47 24.15
C ASN A 116 24.98 -2.01 22.86
N SER A 117 24.72 -3.32 22.78
CA SER A 117 23.92 -3.91 21.70
C SER A 117 22.49 -4.27 22.15
N VAL A 118 21.56 -4.27 21.20
CA VAL A 118 20.28 -4.98 21.32
C VAL A 118 20.53 -6.46 21.11
N ARG A 119 20.09 -7.30 22.06
CA ARG A 119 20.39 -8.73 22.09
C ARG A 119 19.15 -9.52 21.70
N LEU A 120 19.25 -10.32 20.65
CA LEU A 120 18.13 -11.05 20.07
C LEU A 120 18.46 -12.53 19.99
N ILE A 121 17.49 -13.38 20.35
CA ILE A 121 17.52 -14.81 20.05
C ILE A 121 16.31 -15.15 19.18
N VAL A 122 16.55 -15.84 18.07
CA VAL A 122 15.53 -16.25 17.10
C VAL A 122 15.56 -17.77 16.98
N PRO A 123 14.78 -18.51 17.80
CA PRO A 123 14.68 -19.96 17.68
C PRO A 123 13.73 -20.31 16.51
N LEU A 124 14.17 -21.17 15.60
CA LEU A 124 13.37 -21.71 14.49
C LEU A 124 13.07 -23.18 14.80
N SER A 125 11.83 -23.50 15.13
CA SER A 125 11.40 -24.87 15.46
C SER A 125 9.94 -25.10 15.06
N ASN A 126 9.55 -26.35 14.85
CA ASN A 126 8.15 -26.75 14.73
C ASN A 126 7.72 -27.79 15.77
N ARG A 127 8.52 -27.99 16.83
CA ARG A 127 8.31 -28.97 17.90
C ARG A 127 8.35 -28.32 19.29
N GLY A 128 8.00 -29.09 20.32
CA GLY A 128 8.05 -28.63 21.72
C GLY A 128 9.45 -28.20 22.19
N PRO A 129 9.55 -27.19 23.07
CA PRO A 129 10.82 -26.66 23.61
C PRO A 129 11.68 -27.61 24.45
N ALA A 130 11.15 -28.77 24.87
CA ALA A 130 11.81 -29.79 25.66
C ALA A 130 11.55 -31.19 25.06
N LEU A 131 12.58 -31.78 24.44
CA LEU A 131 12.58 -33.09 23.80
C LEU A 131 11.67 -33.23 22.56
N GLY A 132 11.09 -32.13 22.08
CA GLY A 132 10.30 -32.10 20.85
C GLY A 132 8.84 -32.45 21.09
N ASP A 133 8.32 -33.45 20.37
CA ASP A 133 6.91 -33.84 20.44
C ASP A 133 6.72 -35.10 21.32
N PRO A 134 5.61 -35.22 22.06
CA PRO A 134 4.46 -34.30 22.12
C PRO A 134 4.72 -33.02 22.94
N VAL A 135 3.87 -32.01 22.76
CA VAL A 135 4.00 -30.72 23.47
C VAL A 135 3.23 -30.77 24.80
N ASP A 136 3.95 -30.58 25.90
CA ASP A 136 3.52 -30.74 27.28
C ASP A 136 3.33 -29.38 28.01
N ASP A 137 2.13 -28.81 27.92
CA ASP A 137 1.72 -27.58 28.61
C ASP A 137 0.41 -27.76 29.42
N PRO A 138 0.46 -27.86 30.77
CA PRO A 138 1.63 -27.69 31.63
C PRO A 138 2.51 -28.94 31.68
N GLY A 139 3.83 -28.75 31.82
CA GLY A 139 4.79 -29.83 31.97
C GLY A 139 6.20 -29.43 31.57
N ALA A 140 6.97 -30.38 31.00
CA ALA A 140 8.39 -30.18 30.73
C ALA A 140 8.66 -29.00 29.79
N ASP A 141 7.83 -28.83 28.74
CA ASP A 141 7.95 -27.71 27.80
C ASP A 141 7.67 -26.36 28.47
N ARG A 142 6.63 -26.30 29.33
CA ARG A 142 6.31 -25.10 30.09
C ARG A 142 7.44 -24.70 31.04
N ASP A 143 8.06 -25.66 31.70
CA ASP A 143 9.18 -25.41 32.61
C ASP A 143 10.44 -24.96 31.87
N ALA A 144 10.71 -25.54 30.68
CA ALA A 144 11.77 -25.07 29.79
C ALA A 144 11.56 -23.61 29.35
N ILE A 145 10.32 -23.22 29.00
CA ILE A 145 9.99 -21.84 28.64
C ILE A 145 10.15 -20.88 29.81
N LYS A 146 9.68 -21.25 31.02
CA LYS A 146 9.88 -20.40 32.21
C LYS A 146 11.38 -20.17 32.49
N LYS A 147 12.19 -21.22 32.36
CA LYS A 147 13.65 -21.11 32.50
C LYS A 147 14.26 -20.20 31.43
N ALA A 148 13.85 -20.35 30.16
CA ALA A 148 14.28 -19.50 29.06
C ALA A 148 13.91 -18.02 29.27
N ILE A 149 12.68 -17.73 29.72
CA ILE A 149 12.23 -16.37 30.08
C ILE A 149 13.14 -15.77 31.16
N GLY A 150 13.37 -16.50 32.25
CA GLY A 150 14.20 -16.02 33.35
C GLY A 150 15.64 -15.71 32.90
N ALA A 151 16.25 -16.59 32.11
CA ALA A 151 17.58 -16.39 31.57
C ALA A 151 17.65 -15.20 30.58
N ALA A 152 16.66 -15.07 29.70
CA ALA A 152 16.58 -13.97 28.74
C ALA A 152 16.41 -12.61 29.43
N GLN A 153 15.50 -12.51 30.41
CA GLN A 153 15.28 -11.29 31.17
C GLN A 153 16.52 -10.88 31.99
N ALA A 154 17.18 -11.85 32.65
CA ALA A 154 18.41 -11.61 33.42
C ALA A 154 19.53 -11.01 32.55
N ASN A 155 19.57 -11.36 31.26
CA ASN A 155 20.58 -10.91 30.30
C ASN A 155 20.09 -9.85 29.31
N ARG A 156 18.88 -9.30 29.52
CA ARG A 156 18.23 -8.31 28.63
C ARG A 156 18.19 -8.75 27.16
N VAL A 157 17.81 -10.00 26.95
CA VAL A 157 17.67 -10.60 25.62
C VAL A 157 16.21 -10.63 25.24
N VAL A 158 15.90 -10.16 24.03
CA VAL A 158 14.57 -10.27 23.43
C VAL A 158 14.51 -11.55 22.60
N VAL A 159 13.44 -12.33 22.74
CA VAL A 159 13.30 -13.63 22.05
C VAL A 159 12.20 -13.54 21.00
N LEU A 160 12.50 -14.01 19.79
CA LEU A 160 11.62 -13.95 18.61
C LEU A 160 11.35 -15.36 18.06
N PRO A 161 10.42 -16.13 18.65
CA PRO A 161 10.19 -17.50 18.22
C PRO A 161 9.61 -17.56 16.81
N VAL A 162 10.24 -18.36 15.95
CA VAL A 162 9.79 -18.66 14.59
C VAL A 162 9.29 -20.09 14.55
N LEU A 163 7.97 -20.24 14.48
CA LEU A 163 7.30 -21.53 14.43
C LEU A 163 7.13 -21.98 12.99
N GLY A 164 7.77 -23.09 12.63
CA GLY A 164 7.57 -23.76 11.35
C GLY A 164 6.16 -24.34 11.19
N ALA A 165 5.85 -24.91 10.03
CA ALA A 165 4.59 -25.64 9.85
C ALA A 165 4.59 -26.93 10.68
N SER A 166 3.41 -27.32 11.18
CA SER A 166 3.24 -28.56 11.94
C SER A 166 3.72 -29.77 11.13
N ASP A 167 4.40 -30.70 11.79
CA ASP A 167 4.75 -32.00 11.21
C ASP A 167 3.48 -32.88 11.19
N ARG A 168 3.40 -33.84 10.26
CA ARG A 168 2.32 -34.84 10.21
C ARG A 168 2.32 -35.74 11.46
N SER A 169 3.45 -35.81 12.15
CA SER A 169 3.60 -36.58 13.39
C SER A 169 3.09 -35.84 14.64
N THR A 170 2.85 -34.54 14.56
CA THR A 170 2.43 -33.71 15.70
C THR A 170 0.95 -33.94 16.01
N GLN A 171 0.58 -34.06 17.31
CA GLN A 171 -0.82 -34.22 17.67
C GLN A 171 -1.62 -32.95 17.35
N PRO A 172 -2.92 -33.04 17.05
CA PRO A 172 -3.71 -31.86 16.66
C PRO A 172 -3.69 -30.71 17.68
N ASP A 173 -3.56 -31.02 18.97
CA ASP A 173 -3.53 -30.06 20.07
C ASP A 173 -2.12 -29.49 20.34
N ASP A 174 -1.06 -30.23 20.00
CA ASP A 174 0.34 -29.81 20.21
C ASP A 174 0.64 -28.46 19.55
N ARG A 175 0.07 -28.20 18.37
CA ARG A 175 0.29 -26.92 17.67
C ARG A 175 -0.20 -25.73 18.49
N SER A 176 -1.40 -25.84 19.05
CA SER A 176 -2.00 -24.76 19.85
C SER A 176 -1.22 -24.51 21.15
N LYS A 177 -0.69 -25.57 21.76
CA LYS A 177 0.17 -25.49 22.94
C LYS A 177 1.51 -24.84 22.60
N LEU A 178 2.13 -25.23 21.48
CA LEU A 178 3.39 -24.66 21.00
C LEU A 178 3.26 -23.16 20.71
N GLU A 179 2.20 -22.74 20.02
CA GLU A 179 1.92 -21.33 19.74
C GLU A 179 1.73 -20.52 21.03
N LYS A 180 1.04 -21.08 22.02
CA LYS A 180 0.87 -20.45 23.34
C LYS A 180 2.20 -20.31 24.08
N LEU A 181 3.01 -21.37 24.14
CA LEU A 181 4.34 -21.35 24.77
C LEU A 181 5.27 -20.31 24.13
N ALA A 182 5.27 -20.22 22.80
CA ALA A 182 6.03 -19.25 22.04
C ALA A 182 5.54 -17.81 22.27
N LEU A 183 4.22 -17.61 22.35
CA LEU A 183 3.62 -16.30 22.63
C LEU A 183 3.98 -15.82 24.04
N ASP A 184 3.89 -16.70 25.03
CA ASP A 184 4.23 -16.37 26.43
C ASP A 184 5.71 -15.97 26.54
N LEU A 185 6.62 -16.69 25.88
CA LEU A 185 8.04 -16.36 25.81
C LEU A 185 8.31 -15.01 25.13
N ALA A 186 7.69 -14.79 23.97
CA ALA A 186 7.85 -13.55 23.22
C ALA A 186 7.36 -12.35 24.03
N GLN A 187 6.14 -12.42 24.59
CA GLN A 187 5.57 -11.34 25.39
C GLN A 187 6.41 -11.03 26.63
N ALA A 188 6.89 -12.05 27.35
CA ALA A 188 7.68 -11.87 28.56
C ALA A 188 9.07 -11.24 28.31
N THR A 189 9.58 -11.35 27.08
CA THR A 189 10.91 -10.83 26.69
C THR A 189 10.83 -9.59 25.79
N GLY A 190 9.62 -9.08 25.52
CA GLY A 190 9.41 -7.92 24.63
C GLY A 190 9.54 -8.23 23.13
N GLY A 191 9.48 -9.51 22.75
CA GLY A 191 9.57 -9.99 21.38
C GLY A 191 8.21 -10.25 20.73
N GLN A 192 8.24 -10.94 19.59
CA GLN A 192 7.05 -11.36 18.83
C GLN A 192 7.22 -12.77 18.31
N THR A 193 6.12 -13.53 18.25
CA THR A 193 6.06 -14.85 17.64
C THR A 193 5.79 -14.72 16.14
N ILE A 194 6.48 -15.54 15.35
CA ILE A 194 6.33 -15.62 13.90
C ILE A 194 5.87 -17.03 13.55
N THR A 195 4.70 -17.16 12.93
CA THR A 195 4.23 -18.45 12.41
C THR A 195 4.46 -18.51 10.91
N LEU A 196 5.29 -19.46 10.47
CA LEU A 196 5.50 -19.76 9.06
C LEU A 196 4.33 -20.60 8.55
N ASN A 197 3.77 -20.20 7.41
CA ASN A 197 2.79 -21.05 6.74
C ASN A 197 3.52 -22.20 6.02
N SER A 198 2.82 -23.30 5.74
CA SER A 198 3.37 -24.48 5.06
C SER A 198 3.92 -24.21 3.65
N ASN A 199 3.61 -23.04 3.06
CA ASN A 199 4.04 -22.65 1.73
C ASN A 199 5.22 -21.66 1.75
N VAL A 200 5.63 -21.16 2.92
CA VAL A 200 6.75 -20.24 3.06
C VAL A 200 8.00 -21.09 3.03
N VAL A 201 8.71 -20.99 1.91
CA VAL A 201 9.93 -21.76 1.70
C VAL A 201 11.17 -21.05 2.21
N ASP A 202 11.07 -19.77 2.62
CA ASP A 202 12.19 -18.99 3.14
C ASP A 202 11.72 -17.95 4.20
N PRO A 203 12.13 -18.10 5.48
CA PRO A 203 11.76 -17.17 6.55
C PRO A 203 12.62 -15.90 6.62
N THR A 204 13.68 -15.76 5.81
CA THR A 204 14.68 -14.67 5.90
C THR A 204 14.07 -13.27 5.98
N GLN A 205 13.18 -12.93 5.05
CA GLN A 205 12.54 -11.61 5.01
C GLN A 205 11.66 -11.35 6.23
N THR A 206 11.01 -12.38 6.75
CA THR A 206 10.16 -12.27 7.94
C THR A 206 11.01 -12.02 9.18
N ILE A 207 12.14 -12.72 9.30
CA ILE A 207 13.11 -12.55 10.38
C ILE A 207 13.69 -11.13 10.36
N PHE A 208 14.16 -10.63 9.22
CA PHE A 208 14.69 -9.26 9.12
C PHE A 208 13.64 -8.19 9.45
N ARG A 209 12.39 -8.38 9.03
CA ARG A 209 11.30 -7.46 9.37
C ARG A 209 11.11 -7.35 10.88
N VAL A 210 11.14 -8.48 11.60
CA VAL A 210 10.92 -8.48 13.05
C VAL A 210 12.15 -8.03 13.82
N ILE A 211 13.36 -8.41 13.39
CA ILE A 211 14.60 -7.80 13.88
C ILE A 211 14.48 -6.28 13.76
N GLY A 212 14.13 -5.77 12.58
CA GLY A 212 13.94 -4.34 12.33
C GLY A 212 12.87 -3.68 13.19
N GLN A 213 11.82 -4.40 13.60
CA GLN A 213 10.78 -3.90 14.51
C GLN A 213 11.27 -3.81 15.96
N VAL A 214 12.01 -4.82 16.43
CA VAL A 214 12.53 -4.85 17.80
C VAL A 214 13.75 -3.94 17.97
N THR A 215 14.51 -3.75 16.90
CA THR A 215 15.65 -2.83 16.87
C THR A 215 15.24 -1.41 16.51
N GLN A 216 13.94 -1.09 16.37
CA GLN A 216 13.49 0.30 16.28
C GLN A 216 13.87 1.00 17.57
N VAL A 217 15.07 1.57 17.55
CA VAL A 217 15.52 2.65 18.40
C VAL A 217 14.40 3.67 18.35
N ASP A 218 13.76 3.90 19.50
CA ASP A 218 12.55 4.71 19.70
C ASP A 218 12.61 6.13 19.10
N ASN A 219 13.73 6.56 18.51
CA ASN A 219 13.98 7.91 17.99
C ASN A 219 14.67 8.00 16.61
N SER A 220 14.72 6.94 15.79
CA SER A 220 15.22 7.07 14.39
C SER A 220 14.23 7.84 13.51
N THR A 221 14.23 9.16 13.64
CA THR A 221 13.23 10.06 13.08
C THR A 221 13.25 10.23 11.56
N LEU A 222 14.24 9.67 10.83
CA LEU A 222 14.46 10.07 9.42
C LEU A 222 14.87 8.97 8.43
N MET A 223 14.98 7.70 8.82
CA MET A 223 14.80 6.63 7.82
C MET A 223 13.31 6.57 7.52
N LEU A 224 12.90 7.46 6.61
CA LEU A 224 11.53 7.67 6.21
C LEU A 224 10.86 6.33 5.97
N SER A 225 9.67 6.20 6.55
CA SER A 225 8.66 5.29 6.06
C SER A 225 8.35 5.66 4.62
N ILE A 226 9.21 5.24 3.70
CA ILE A 226 8.78 4.89 2.37
C ILE A 226 7.68 3.87 2.64
N PRO A 227 6.42 4.12 2.24
CA PRO A 227 5.41 3.09 2.36
C PRO A 227 6.01 1.87 1.68
N GLY A 228 6.26 0.79 2.42
CA GLY A 228 6.93 -0.44 1.96
C GLY A 228 6.19 -1.19 0.85
N ALA A 229 5.26 -0.51 0.19
CA ALA A 229 4.42 -0.95 -0.89
C ALA A 229 4.87 -0.46 -2.28
N ILE A 230 5.76 0.54 -2.38
CA ILE A 230 6.18 1.05 -3.70
C ILE A 230 7.50 0.39 -4.13
N ARG A 231 7.44 -0.29 -5.26
CA ARG A 231 8.54 -1.04 -5.86
C ARG A 231 9.18 -0.27 -7.04
N THR A 232 10.50 -0.12 -7.06
CA THR A 232 11.31 0.51 -8.14
C THR A 232 11.97 -0.56 -9.04
N LEU A 233 12.59 -0.15 -10.16
CA LEU A 233 13.32 -1.07 -11.06
C LEU A 233 14.70 -1.47 -10.54
N THR A 234 15.27 -0.67 -9.64
CA THR A 234 16.63 -0.86 -9.15
C THR A 234 16.63 -1.87 -8.01
N CYS A 235 16.82 -3.14 -8.38
CA CYS A 235 16.90 -4.27 -7.46
C CYS A 235 18.12 -4.26 -6.51
N GLN A 236 18.96 -3.22 -6.56
CA GLN A 236 20.25 -3.24 -5.85
C GLN A 236 20.11 -3.12 -4.34
N ARG A 237 19.05 -2.47 -3.84
CA ARG A 237 18.97 -2.14 -2.41
C ARG A 237 17.89 -2.87 -1.63
N ASP A 238 16.72 -3.11 -2.20
CA ASP A 238 15.64 -3.75 -1.45
C ASP A 238 14.86 -4.68 -2.37
N VAL A 239 15.03 -5.99 -2.18
CA VAL A 239 14.29 -7.02 -2.93
C VAL A 239 12.78 -6.89 -2.72
N THR A 240 12.34 -6.28 -1.62
CA THR A 240 10.93 -5.94 -1.37
C THR A 240 10.43 -4.76 -2.20
N LYS A 241 11.33 -4.01 -2.84
CA LYS A 241 11.03 -2.97 -3.83
C LYS A 241 11.17 -3.43 -5.28
N CYS A 242 11.36 -4.72 -5.58
CA CYS A 242 11.44 -5.17 -6.98
C CYS A 242 10.06 -5.43 -7.60
N ILE A 243 9.77 -4.80 -8.74
CA ILE A 243 8.66 -5.23 -9.61
C ILE A 243 9.03 -6.60 -10.18
N SER A 244 8.17 -7.61 -10.00
CA SER A 244 8.43 -8.94 -10.56
C SER A 244 8.34 -8.91 -12.08
N LEU A 245 9.36 -9.42 -12.76
CA LEU A 245 9.32 -9.68 -14.20
C LEU A 245 8.89 -11.12 -14.51
N ASP A 246 8.45 -11.87 -13.50
CA ASP A 246 7.92 -13.21 -13.68
C ASP A 246 6.72 -13.18 -14.67
N PRO A 247 6.75 -13.99 -15.75
CA PRO A 247 5.69 -14.01 -16.74
C PRO A 247 4.31 -14.31 -16.14
N GLY A 248 4.25 -15.16 -15.11
CA GLY A 248 3.02 -15.49 -14.39
C GLY A 248 2.42 -14.27 -13.69
N VAL A 249 3.24 -13.44 -13.03
CA VAL A 249 2.77 -12.19 -12.39
C VAL A 249 2.27 -11.20 -13.44
N LEU A 250 3.01 -11.01 -14.53
CA LEU A 250 2.63 -10.12 -15.63
C LEU A 250 1.30 -10.52 -16.27
N ILE A 251 1.15 -11.80 -16.63
CA ILE A 251 -0.08 -12.34 -17.21
C ILE A 251 -1.25 -12.19 -16.23
N THR A 252 -1.04 -12.49 -14.96
CA THR A 252 -2.07 -12.37 -13.93
C THR A 252 -2.57 -10.94 -13.79
N ASN A 253 -1.66 -9.96 -13.69
CA ASN A 253 -2.03 -8.55 -13.61
C ASN A 253 -2.69 -8.04 -14.90
N ALA A 254 -2.27 -8.52 -16.07
CA ALA A 254 -2.90 -8.20 -17.34
C ALA A 254 -4.35 -8.73 -17.41
N LEU A 255 -4.59 -9.97 -16.97
CA LEU A 255 -5.93 -10.57 -16.93
C LEU A 255 -6.85 -9.87 -15.93
N VAL A 256 -6.37 -9.58 -14.72
CA VAL A 256 -7.13 -8.81 -13.71
C VAL A 256 -7.44 -7.40 -14.23
N THR A 257 -6.49 -6.76 -14.92
CA THR A 257 -6.71 -5.47 -15.58
C THR A 257 -7.83 -5.55 -16.62
N LEU A 258 -7.75 -6.53 -17.53
CA LEU A 258 -8.75 -6.73 -18.58
C LEU A 258 -10.14 -6.92 -17.97
N LEU A 259 -10.24 -7.70 -16.89
CA LEU A 259 -11.48 -7.93 -16.15
C LEU A 259 -12.04 -6.62 -15.58
N ILE A 260 -11.21 -5.84 -14.87
CA ILE A 260 -11.59 -4.53 -14.29
C ILE A 260 -12.09 -3.57 -15.39
N VAL A 261 -11.35 -3.43 -16.48
CA VAL A 261 -11.69 -2.53 -17.61
C VAL A 261 -13.00 -2.97 -18.26
N SER A 262 -13.18 -4.27 -18.48
CA SER A 262 -14.37 -4.83 -19.11
C SER A 262 -15.63 -4.62 -18.26
N ILE A 263 -15.57 -4.95 -16.96
CA ILE A 263 -16.69 -4.76 -16.03
C ILE A 263 -17.03 -3.27 -15.92
N ALA A 264 -16.03 -2.39 -15.75
CA ALA A 264 -16.25 -0.94 -15.66
C ALA A 264 -16.88 -0.37 -16.95
N GLY A 265 -16.40 -0.82 -18.12
CA GLY A 265 -16.93 -0.43 -19.42
C GLY A 265 -18.38 -0.88 -19.62
N LEU A 266 -18.68 -2.16 -19.40
CA LEU A 266 -20.04 -2.72 -19.52
C LEU A 266 -21.02 -2.06 -18.56
N THR A 267 -20.61 -1.87 -17.31
CA THR A 267 -21.39 -1.16 -16.28
C THR A 267 -21.78 0.24 -16.76
N THR A 268 -20.84 0.96 -17.37
CA THR A 268 -21.08 2.32 -17.88
C THR A 268 -22.05 2.33 -19.06
N VAL A 269 -21.92 1.37 -19.97
CA VAL A 269 -22.85 1.24 -21.11
C VAL A 269 -24.26 0.97 -20.62
N LEU A 270 -24.45 0.01 -19.71
CA LEU A 270 -25.76 -0.29 -19.13
C LEU A 270 -26.34 0.91 -18.37
N PHE A 271 -25.54 1.57 -17.53
CA PHE A 271 -25.99 2.70 -16.73
C PHE A 271 -26.32 3.94 -17.57
N SER A 272 -25.55 4.21 -18.63
CA SER A 272 -25.84 5.31 -19.57
C SER A 272 -27.10 5.04 -20.38
N ALA A 273 -27.27 3.83 -20.91
CA ALA A 273 -28.48 3.43 -21.65
C ALA A 273 -29.73 3.48 -20.76
N SER A 274 -29.63 3.00 -19.52
CA SER A 274 -30.74 3.01 -18.56
C SER A 274 -31.21 4.43 -18.24
N ARG A 275 -30.27 5.37 -18.06
CA ARG A 275 -30.59 6.78 -17.81
C ARG A 275 -31.22 7.46 -19.02
N ALA A 276 -30.68 7.22 -20.22
CA ALA A 276 -31.22 7.80 -21.44
C ALA A 276 -32.70 7.40 -21.65
N ARG A 277 -33.04 6.14 -21.35
CA ARG A 277 -34.42 5.65 -21.38
C ARG A 277 -35.27 6.15 -20.22
N ALA A 278 -34.74 6.22 -18.99
CA ALA A 278 -35.47 6.73 -17.83
C ALA A 278 -35.82 8.23 -17.93
N GLN A 279 -35.04 9.00 -18.69
CA GLN A 279 -35.32 10.41 -18.98
C GLN A 279 -36.39 10.61 -20.08
N ALA A 280 -36.84 9.55 -20.76
CA ALA A 280 -37.96 9.66 -21.67
C ALA A 280 -39.23 10.07 -20.89
N PRO A 281 -40.08 10.97 -21.44
CA PRO A 281 -41.14 11.71 -20.72
C PRO A 281 -42.28 10.87 -20.12
N ALA A 282 -42.20 9.54 -20.13
CA ALA A 282 -43.29 8.64 -19.75
C ALA A 282 -43.42 8.39 -18.24
N VAL A 283 -42.46 8.79 -17.40
CA VAL A 283 -42.58 8.61 -15.94
C VAL A 283 -43.12 9.89 -15.31
N LYS A 284 -44.44 9.94 -15.09
CA LYS A 284 -45.11 10.90 -14.21
C LYS A 284 -44.69 10.63 -12.75
N ILE A 285 -43.43 10.94 -12.43
CA ILE A 285 -43.07 11.21 -11.02
C ILE A 285 -43.86 12.46 -10.66
N ASP A 286 -44.66 12.37 -9.60
CA ASP A 286 -45.47 13.47 -9.09
C ASP A 286 -44.65 14.76 -9.08
N GLU A 287 -45.11 15.78 -9.81
CA GLU A 287 -44.40 17.04 -10.00
C GLU A 287 -44.10 17.72 -8.66
N ARG A 288 -44.89 17.42 -7.62
CA ARG A 288 -44.64 17.88 -6.24
C ARG A 288 -43.35 17.30 -5.66
N VAL A 289 -43.09 16.01 -5.86
CA VAL A 289 -41.87 15.35 -5.36
C VAL A 289 -40.64 15.85 -6.13
N LYS A 290 -40.76 16.01 -7.46
CA LYS A 290 -39.71 16.62 -8.28
C LYS A 290 -39.41 18.06 -7.86
N GLN A 291 -40.42 18.90 -7.65
CA GLN A 291 -40.22 20.28 -7.20
C GLN A 291 -39.60 20.34 -5.81
N ALA A 292 -40.03 19.50 -4.86
CA ALA A 292 -39.45 19.46 -3.52
C ALA A 292 -37.97 19.03 -3.53
N LEU A 293 -37.64 17.94 -4.26
CA LEU A 293 -36.25 17.49 -4.44
C LEU A 293 -35.41 18.53 -5.18
N ASN A 294 -35.94 19.15 -6.24
CA ASN A 294 -35.22 20.16 -7.00
C ASN A 294 -35.00 21.45 -6.20
N ALA A 295 -35.98 21.90 -5.40
CA ALA A 295 -35.85 23.09 -4.56
C ALA A 295 -34.81 22.88 -3.43
N GLY A 296 -34.87 21.73 -2.75
CA GLY A 296 -33.88 21.36 -1.74
C GLY A 296 -32.48 21.23 -2.31
N THR A 297 -32.34 20.50 -3.43
CA THR A 297 -31.03 20.32 -4.08
C THR A 297 -30.49 21.61 -4.70
N GLN A 298 -31.34 22.51 -5.22
CA GLN A 298 -30.89 23.80 -5.73
C GLN A 298 -30.39 24.73 -4.64
N LYS A 299 -31.06 24.81 -3.48
CA LYS A 299 -30.59 25.63 -2.34
C LYS A 299 -29.23 25.14 -1.85
N VAL A 300 -29.08 23.84 -1.62
CA VAL A 300 -27.81 23.22 -1.22
C VAL A 300 -26.75 23.45 -2.30
N ARG A 301 -27.08 23.27 -3.59
CA ARG A 301 -26.15 23.47 -4.71
C ARG A 301 -25.72 24.92 -4.88
N ARG A 302 -26.59 25.90 -4.60
CA ARG A 302 -26.25 27.34 -4.63
C ARG A 302 -25.28 27.68 -3.51
N GLY A 303 -25.61 27.34 -2.26
CA GLY A 303 -24.71 27.58 -1.12
C GLY A 303 -23.35 26.88 -1.26
N TYR A 304 -23.36 25.66 -1.79
CA TYR A 304 -22.14 24.91 -2.09
C TYR A 304 -21.29 25.56 -3.18
N ARG A 305 -21.92 26.03 -4.27
CA ARG A 305 -21.20 26.70 -5.37
C ARG A 305 -20.58 28.02 -4.90
N THR A 306 -21.29 28.79 -4.10
CA THR A 306 -20.78 30.07 -3.60
C THR A 306 -19.62 29.91 -2.65
N ILE A 307 -19.49 28.80 -1.91
CA ILE A 307 -18.37 28.61 -0.97
C ILE A 307 -17.16 27.93 -1.63
N PHE A 308 -17.37 26.91 -2.47
CA PHE A 308 -16.27 26.05 -2.96
C PHE A 308 -15.81 26.33 -4.41
N ALA A 309 -16.31 27.40 -5.02
CA ALA A 309 -15.83 27.88 -6.31
C ALA A 309 -15.25 29.30 -6.16
N PRO A 310 -14.04 29.45 -5.58
CA PRO A 310 -13.46 30.76 -5.28
C PRO A 310 -13.25 31.63 -6.52
N GLY A 311 -13.10 31.01 -7.71
CA GLY A 311 -13.06 31.72 -8.97
C GLY A 311 -14.37 32.44 -9.36
N SER A 312 -15.48 32.13 -8.71
CA SER A 312 -16.79 32.78 -8.93
C SER A 312 -17.09 33.89 -7.94
N TRP A 313 -16.20 34.16 -6.98
CA TRP A 313 -16.42 35.23 -6.00
C TRP A 313 -16.30 36.60 -6.64
N THR A 314 -17.31 37.43 -6.38
CA THR A 314 -17.38 38.85 -6.75
C THR A 314 -17.01 39.78 -5.60
N ILE A 315 -16.67 39.22 -4.43
CA ILE A 315 -16.39 39.98 -3.20
C ILE A 315 -14.91 40.41 -3.17
N GLY A 316 -14.68 41.72 -3.01
CA GLY A 316 -13.37 42.30 -2.69
C GLY A 316 -12.44 42.52 -3.88
N ALA A 317 -11.28 43.12 -3.58
CA ALA A 317 -10.21 43.35 -4.54
C ALA A 317 -9.68 42.03 -5.12
N PRO A 318 -9.17 42.01 -6.36
CA PRO A 318 -8.69 40.77 -7.02
C PRO A 318 -7.59 40.05 -6.23
N LEU A 319 -6.76 40.79 -5.49
CA LEU A 319 -5.72 40.23 -4.60
C LEU A 319 -6.33 39.45 -3.44
N ILE A 320 -7.34 40.01 -2.76
CA ILE A 320 -8.01 39.36 -1.62
C ILE A 320 -8.65 38.05 -2.08
N ARG A 321 -9.33 38.06 -3.23
CA ARG A 321 -9.92 36.85 -3.82
C ARG A 321 -8.86 35.78 -4.10
N TRP A 322 -7.71 36.16 -4.65
CA TRP A 322 -6.61 35.23 -4.93
C TRP A 322 -6.00 34.64 -3.66
N LEU A 323 -5.80 35.45 -2.62
CA LEU A 323 -5.29 35.00 -1.33
C LEU A 323 -6.27 34.02 -0.66
N LEU A 324 -7.56 34.36 -0.60
CA LEU A 324 -8.56 33.46 -0.02
C LEU A 324 -8.74 32.17 -0.82
N ALA A 325 -8.65 32.24 -2.16
CA ALA A 325 -8.68 31.04 -3.01
C ALA A 325 -7.49 30.12 -2.74
N THR A 326 -6.29 30.69 -2.63
CA THR A 326 -5.06 29.96 -2.31
C THR A 326 -5.13 29.35 -0.92
N ALA A 327 -5.56 30.12 0.08
CA ALA A 327 -5.75 29.63 1.44
C ALA A 327 -6.75 28.47 1.51
N LEU A 328 -7.89 28.57 0.81
CA LEU A 328 -8.86 27.49 0.72
C LEU A 328 -8.24 26.22 0.10
N ILE A 329 -7.49 26.36 -1.00
CA ILE A 329 -6.82 25.21 -1.64
C ILE A 329 -5.81 24.58 -0.68
N VAL A 330 -4.95 25.38 -0.05
CA VAL A 330 -3.95 24.92 0.93
C VAL A 330 -4.60 24.16 2.09
N VAL A 331 -5.68 24.69 2.66
CA VAL A 331 -6.43 24.02 3.73
C VAL A 331 -6.98 22.68 3.26
N PHE A 332 -7.55 22.62 2.05
CA PHE A 332 -8.10 21.37 1.52
C PHE A 332 -7.00 20.33 1.22
N VAL A 333 -5.87 20.74 0.65
CA VAL A 333 -4.70 19.85 0.47
C VAL A 333 -4.22 19.34 1.82
N GLY A 334 -4.12 20.23 2.82
CA GLY A 334 -3.76 19.92 4.20
C GLY A 334 -4.67 18.89 4.82
N LEU A 335 -5.98 19.08 4.74
CA LEU A 335 -6.95 18.13 5.27
C LEU A 335 -6.90 16.79 4.53
N THR A 336 -6.78 16.78 3.19
CA THR A 336 -6.64 15.54 2.42
C THR A 336 -5.36 14.80 2.81
N ALA A 337 -4.22 15.49 2.90
CA ALA A 337 -2.95 14.89 3.28
C ALA A 337 -2.98 14.37 4.72
N LEU A 338 -3.58 15.11 5.66
CA LEU A 338 -3.74 14.70 7.05
C LEU A 338 -4.59 13.43 7.17
N LEU A 339 -5.77 13.42 6.53
CA LEU A 339 -6.63 12.23 6.50
C LEU A 339 -5.91 11.04 5.88
N THR A 340 -5.18 11.29 4.80
CA THR A 340 -4.42 10.27 4.09
C THR A 340 -3.27 9.70 4.93
N ALA A 341 -2.62 10.54 5.75
CA ALA A 341 -1.51 10.10 6.60
C ALA A 341 -1.95 9.04 7.63
N PHE A 342 -3.22 9.05 8.06
CA PHE A 342 -3.81 8.01 8.91
C PHE A 342 -3.92 6.63 8.26
N ILE A 343 -3.56 6.47 6.99
CA ILE A 343 -3.36 5.15 6.38
C ILE A 343 -2.18 4.42 7.05
N ASP A 344 -1.11 5.13 7.40
CA ASP A 344 0.01 4.55 8.15
C ASP A 344 -0.44 4.27 9.61
N PRO A 345 -0.40 3.01 10.08
CA PRO A 345 -0.77 2.65 11.45
C PRO A 345 0.00 3.40 12.53
N GLN A 346 1.22 3.82 12.21
CA GLN A 346 2.17 4.44 13.13
C GLN A 346 2.15 5.97 13.02
N PHE A 347 1.26 6.55 12.21
CA PHE A 347 1.14 7.99 12.07
C PHE A 347 0.70 8.64 13.39
N THR A 348 1.51 9.58 13.86
CA THR A 348 1.23 10.44 15.03
C THR A 348 1.63 11.87 14.68
N THR A 349 0.77 12.85 14.95
CA THR A 349 1.02 14.24 14.55
C THR A 349 2.14 14.93 15.34
N THR A 350 2.61 14.31 16.43
CA THR A 350 3.61 14.85 17.35
C THR A 350 5.02 14.33 17.12
N THR A 351 5.20 13.28 16.30
CA THR A 351 6.52 12.69 16.04
C THR A 351 7.14 13.25 14.76
N GLY A 352 8.47 13.28 14.69
CA GLY A 352 9.20 13.73 13.49
C GLY A 352 8.82 12.92 12.24
N ARG A 353 8.65 11.60 12.39
CA ARG A 353 8.18 10.71 11.31
C ARG A 353 6.78 11.08 10.84
N GLY A 354 5.82 11.28 11.75
CA GLY A 354 4.47 11.65 11.36
C GLY A 354 4.42 13.00 10.64
N ILE A 355 5.16 13.99 11.13
CA ILE A 355 5.31 15.29 10.44
C ILE A 355 5.88 15.09 9.03
N ALA A 356 6.92 14.27 8.87
CA ALA A 356 7.52 13.97 7.56
C ALA A 356 6.52 13.30 6.60
N ILE A 357 5.76 12.29 7.05
CA ILE A 357 4.71 11.63 6.25
C ILE A 357 3.67 12.67 5.79
N PHE A 358 3.20 13.52 6.71
CA PHE A 358 2.22 14.55 6.41
C PHE A 358 2.75 15.55 5.38
N LEU A 359 3.97 16.07 5.55
CA LEU A 359 4.57 17.04 4.64
C LEU A 359 4.82 16.45 3.25
N THR A 360 5.28 15.20 3.18
CA THR A 360 5.49 14.48 1.93
C THR A 360 4.17 14.27 1.18
N LEU A 361 3.12 13.82 1.86
CA LEU A 361 1.79 13.68 1.28
C LEU A 361 1.21 15.03 0.87
N PHE A 362 1.35 16.07 1.69
CA PHE A 362 0.91 17.43 1.39
C PHE A 362 1.56 17.96 0.12
N ALA A 363 2.87 17.81 -0.01
CA ALA A 363 3.62 18.22 -1.18
C ALA A 363 3.22 17.42 -2.43
N ALA A 364 3.16 16.09 -2.35
CA ALA A 364 2.82 15.23 -3.47
C ALA A 364 1.37 15.44 -3.96
N ILE A 365 0.41 15.41 -3.03
CA ILE A 365 -1.01 15.65 -3.31
C ILE A 365 -1.23 17.05 -3.84
N GLY A 366 -0.64 18.06 -3.22
CA GLY A 366 -0.71 19.46 -3.67
C GLY A 366 -0.17 19.63 -5.09
N LEU A 367 1.03 19.12 -5.36
CA LEU A 367 1.69 19.26 -6.66
C LEU A 367 0.92 18.55 -7.78
N VAL A 368 0.58 17.26 -7.61
CA VAL A 368 -0.09 16.46 -8.64
C VAL A 368 -1.46 17.06 -8.99
N THR A 369 -2.27 17.37 -7.97
CA THR A 369 -3.62 17.90 -8.20
C THR A 369 -3.60 19.32 -8.76
N TRP A 370 -2.66 20.16 -8.33
CA TRP A 370 -2.48 21.50 -8.86
C TRP A 370 -2.07 21.48 -10.34
N LEU A 371 -1.07 20.65 -10.70
CA LEU A 371 -0.64 20.50 -12.09
C LEU A 371 -1.78 19.98 -12.98
N ALA A 372 -2.51 18.96 -12.52
CA ALA A 372 -3.65 18.42 -13.24
C ALA A 372 -4.73 19.50 -13.46
N ALA A 373 -5.18 20.18 -12.41
CA ALA A 373 -6.22 21.21 -12.53
C ALA A 373 -5.76 22.42 -13.36
N TRP A 374 -4.48 22.81 -13.24
CA TRP A 374 -3.88 23.87 -14.07
C TRP A 374 -3.92 23.52 -15.55
N SER A 375 -3.62 22.26 -15.91
CA SER A 375 -3.68 21.80 -17.30
C SER A 375 -5.09 21.86 -17.89
N GLU A 376 -6.11 21.54 -17.08
CA GLU A 376 -7.51 21.59 -17.48
C GLU A 376 -7.97 23.04 -17.69
N VAL A 377 -7.63 23.94 -16.76
CA VAL A 377 -7.93 25.37 -16.87
C VAL A 377 -7.20 25.99 -18.08
N GLY A 378 -5.93 25.65 -18.28
CA GLY A 378 -5.16 26.11 -19.44
C GLY A 378 -5.78 25.64 -20.76
N ALA A 379 -6.24 24.40 -20.83
CA ALA A 379 -6.94 23.87 -21.99
C ALA A 379 -8.26 24.59 -22.29
N ALA A 380 -9.07 24.83 -21.26
CA ALA A 380 -10.32 25.57 -21.41
C ALA A 380 -10.08 27.03 -21.83
N ARG A 381 -9.06 27.71 -21.27
CA ARG A 381 -8.70 29.09 -21.65
C ARG A 381 -8.19 29.20 -23.08
N GLN A 382 -7.42 28.22 -23.56
CA GLN A 382 -7.03 28.16 -24.97
C GLN A 382 -8.23 28.00 -25.91
N ALA A 383 -9.31 27.38 -25.44
CA ALA A 383 -10.59 27.33 -26.15
C ALA A 383 -11.44 28.60 -25.96
N LYS A 384 -10.87 29.70 -25.43
CA LYS A 384 -11.55 30.97 -25.11
C LYS A 384 -12.72 30.83 -24.13
N LEU A 385 -12.70 29.78 -23.29
CA LEU A 385 -13.72 29.58 -22.27
C LEU A 385 -13.29 30.16 -20.93
N ASN A 386 -14.26 30.71 -20.20
CA ASN A 386 -14.05 31.15 -18.84
C ASN A 386 -13.95 29.92 -17.94
N ALA A 387 -12.74 29.60 -17.48
CA ALA A 387 -12.50 28.48 -16.58
C ALA A 387 -11.78 28.92 -15.31
N ALA A 388 -12.18 28.34 -14.19
CA ALA A 388 -11.57 28.56 -12.89
C ALA A 388 -11.39 27.26 -12.11
N LEU A 389 -10.46 27.30 -11.14
CA LEU A 389 -10.26 26.23 -10.18
C LEU A 389 -11.49 26.10 -9.27
N ARG A 390 -11.84 24.86 -8.96
CA ARG A 390 -12.96 24.50 -8.10
C ARG A 390 -12.54 23.38 -7.15
N VAL A 391 -12.85 23.56 -5.88
CA VAL A 391 -12.65 22.53 -4.85
C VAL A 391 -13.88 21.63 -4.77
N ARG A 392 -13.68 20.34 -4.54
CA ARG A 392 -14.73 19.31 -4.44
C ARG A 392 -14.72 18.68 -3.04
N PRO A 393 -15.35 19.29 -2.02
CA PRO A 393 -15.31 18.77 -0.65
C PRO A 393 -15.89 17.36 -0.46
N LEU A 394 -16.73 16.86 -1.38
CA LEU A 394 -17.17 15.45 -1.34
C LEU A 394 -15.97 14.49 -1.37
N THR A 395 -14.86 14.90 -1.97
CA THR A 395 -13.64 14.08 -2.00
C THR A 395 -13.03 13.87 -0.64
N LEU A 396 -13.09 14.84 0.29
CA LEU A 396 -12.63 14.62 1.67
C LEU A 396 -13.41 13.51 2.37
N VAL A 397 -14.72 13.45 2.15
CA VAL A 397 -15.57 12.37 2.68
C VAL A 397 -15.16 11.02 2.07
N LEU A 398 -14.89 11.00 0.75
CA LEU A 398 -14.40 9.79 0.08
C LEU A 398 -13.00 9.39 0.56
N THR A 399 -12.10 10.34 0.80
CA THR A 399 -10.77 10.10 1.39
C THR A 399 -10.92 9.50 2.79
N LEU A 400 -11.77 10.06 3.64
CA LEU A 400 -12.04 9.53 4.98
C LEU A 400 -12.56 8.09 4.92
N VAL A 401 -13.56 7.81 4.07
CA VAL A 401 -14.09 6.44 3.88
C VAL A 401 -13.00 5.50 3.37
N ALA A 402 -12.17 5.95 2.41
CA ALA A 402 -11.07 5.16 1.88
C ALA A 402 -10.01 4.83 2.94
N VAL A 403 -9.67 5.79 3.81
CA VAL A 403 -8.75 5.61 4.94
C VAL A 403 -9.34 4.63 5.95
N LEU A 404 -10.61 4.78 6.33
CA LEU A 404 -11.30 3.87 7.26
C LEU A 404 -11.34 2.44 6.73
N LEU A 405 -11.69 2.25 5.45
CA LEU A 405 -11.68 0.94 4.81
C LEU A 405 -10.27 0.34 4.75
N THR A 406 -9.28 1.16 4.41
CA THR A 406 -7.87 0.77 4.36
C THR A 406 -7.39 0.29 5.73
N ARG A 407 -7.73 1.02 6.80
CA ARG A 407 -7.37 0.67 8.19
C ARG A 407 -8.12 -0.55 8.70
N ALA A 408 -9.41 -0.67 8.41
CA ALA A 408 -10.20 -1.83 8.78
C ALA A 408 -9.69 -3.13 8.15
N LEU A 409 -9.06 -3.03 6.97
CA LEU A 409 -8.59 -4.18 6.20
C LEU A 409 -7.06 -4.34 6.23
N ASN A 410 -6.36 -3.54 7.06
CA ASN A 410 -4.89 -3.52 7.17
C ASN A 410 -4.17 -3.49 5.81
N PHE A 411 -4.70 -2.69 4.89
CA PHE A 411 -4.17 -2.58 3.53
C PHE A 411 -3.15 -1.44 3.42
N LEU A 412 -1.97 -1.69 2.84
CA LEU A 412 -0.97 -0.68 2.49
C LEU A 412 -0.58 -0.87 1.01
N PRO A 413 -0.43 0.21 0.21
CA PRO A 413 -0.34 1.62 0.60
C PRO A 413 -1.69 2.33 0.78
N GLY A 414 -2.80 1.59 0.74
CA GLY A 414 -4.14 2.16 0.90
C GLY A 414 -4.70 2.81 -0.36
N PHE A 415 -5.98 3.16 -0.30
CA PHE A 415 -6.67 3.89 -1.36
C PHE A 415 -6.55 5.40 -1.16
N LEU A 416 -5.71 6.06 -1.97
CA LEU A 416 -5.47 7.49 -1.97
C LEU A 416 -6.47 8.20 -2.88
N VAL A 417 -7.68 8.46 -2.37
CA VAL A 417 -8.68 9.24 -3.12
C VAL A 417 -8.35 10.74 -3.03
N ALA A 418 -7.46 11.21 -3.91
CA ALA A 418 -6.94 12.59 -3.91
C ALA A 418 -7.54 13.48 -5.02
N LEU A 419 -8.85 13.40 -5.29
CA LEU A 419 -9.52 14.15 -6.37
C LEU A 419 -10.15 15.50 -5.94
N PHE A 420 -9.55 16.22 -4.99
CA PHE A 420 -10.21 17.41 -4.38
C PHE A 420 -10.16 18.67 -5.25
N LEU A 421 -9.16 18.81 -6.12
CA LEU A 421 -9.07 19.95 -7.04
C LEU A 421 -9.57 19.55 -8.43
N SER A 422 -10.38 20.40 -9.03
CA SER A 422 -10.88 20.23 -10.39
C SER A 422 -11.10 21.61 -11.02
N TYR A 423 -11.61 21.63 -12.24
CA TYR A 423 -11.96 22.84 -12.97
C TYR A 423 -13.48 22.99 -13.09
N ALA A 424 -13.92 24.22 -13.29
CA ALA A 424 -15.26 24.55 -13.72
C ALA A 424 -15.19 25.44 -14.96
N ILE A 425 -15.95 25.10 -15.99
CA ILE A 425 -16.19 25.93 -17.17
C ILE A 425 -17.48 26.72 -16.96
N PHE A 426 -17.44 28.01 -17.31
CA PHE A 426 -18.58 28.92 -17.30
C PHE A 426 -18.90 29.34 -18.75
N ASN A 427 -20.17 29.31 -19.11
CA ASN A 427 -20.74 29.84 -20.36
C ASN A 427 -20.01 29.40 -21.64
N ALA A 428 -20.41 28.27 -22.22
CA ALA A 428 -19.99 27.91 -23.58
C ALA A 428 -21.13 27.23 -24.34
N ASP A 429 -21.19 27.46 -25.65
CA ASP A 429 -22.17 26.83 -26.54
C ASP A 429 -21.77 25.37 -26.88
N ASP A 430 -20.46 25.06 -26.86
CA ASP A 430 -19.91 23.71 -27.09
C ASP A 430 -18.98 23.26 -25.93
N ILE A 431 -19.55 23.20 -24.71
CA ILE A 431 -18.86 22.77 -23.48
C ILE A 431 -18.20 21.39 -23.67
N ARG A 432 -18.87 20.48 -24.39
CA ARG A 432 -18.47 19.08 -24.48
C ARG A 432 -17.11 18.90 -25.15
N LYS A 433 -16.86 19.52 -26.30
CA LYS A 433 -15.55 19.39 -26.99
C LYS A 433 -14.41 20.01 -26.19
N ALA A 434 -14.67 21.08 -25.45
CA ALA A 434 -13.66 21.69 -24.59
C ALA A 434 -13.34 20.80 -23.37
N GLU A 435 -14.36 20.23 -22.74
CA GLU A 435 -14.18 19.28 -21.63
C GLU A 435 -13.43 18.02 -22.06
N GLN A 436 -13.70 17.49 -23.25
CA GLN A 436 -12.96 16.34 -23.80
C GLN A 436 -11.47 16.66 -24.02
N ARG A 437 -11.16 17.85 -24.58
CA ARG A 437 -9.77 18.30 -24.75
C ARG A 437 -9.05 18.54 -23.43
N ALA A 438 -9.75 19.13 -22.45
CA ALA A 438 -9.21 19.33 -21.11
C ALA A 438 -8.92 17.99 -20.42
N ALA A 439 -9.85 17.02 -20.51
CA ALA A 439 -9.68 15.67 -19.99
C ALA A 439 -8.46 14.95 -20.60
N LEU A 440 -8.31 15.01 -21.93
CA LEU A 440 -7.18 14.38 -22.62
C LEU A 440 -5.83 15.01 -22.22
N ARG A 441 -5.77 16.34 -22.12
CA ARG A 441 -4.55 17.05 -21.71
C ARG A 441 -4.17 16.78 -20.26
N SER A 442 -5.14 16.73 -19.36
CA SER A 442 -4.91 16.37 -17.97
C SER A 442 -4.39 14.94 -17.83
N LEU A 443 -4.98 14.00 -18.58
CA LEU A 443 -4.49 12.62 -18.63
C LEU A 443 -3.05 12.55 -19.14
N LEU A 444 -2.75 13.23 -20.25
CA LEU A 444 -1.40 13.27 -20.82
C LEU A 444 -0.38 13.84 -19.82
N LEU A 445 -0.73 14.93 -19.13
CA LEU A 445 0.14 15.50 -18.11
C LEU A 445 0.36 14.54 -16.93
N LEU A 446 -0.68 13.84 -16.46
CA LEU A 446 -0.55 12.85 -15.40
C LEU A 446 0.37 11.70 -15.82
N VAL A 447 0.23 11.20 -17.05
CA VAL A 447 1.13 10.17 -17.59
C VAL A 447 2.58 10.66 -17.62
N ILE A 448 2.81 11.92 -18.04
CA ILE A 448 4.15 12.52 -17.98
C ILE A 448 4.67 12.58 -16.54
N ILE A 449 3.86 13.01 -15.58
CA ILE A 449 4.26 13.08 -14.16
C ILE A 449 4.59 11.68 -13.63
N ILE A 450 3.78 10.66 -13.94
CA ILE A 450 4.01 9.27 -13.53
C ILE A 450 5.36 8.77 -14.08
N ILE A 451 5.59 8.93 -15.39
CA ILE A 451 6.83 8.48 -16.04
C ILE A 451 8.03 9.26 -15.48
N ALA A 452 7.93 10.59 -15.36
CA ALA A 452 9.01 11.43 -14.85
C ALA A 452 9.37 11.10 -13.40
N ALA A 453 8.38 10.96 -12.51
CA ALA A 453 8.61 10.59 -11.12
C ALA A 453 9.26 9.21 -11.02
N TYR A 454 8.79 8.25 -11.81
CA TYR A 454 9.36 6.91 -11.84
C TYR A 454 10.82 6.89 -12.32
N LEU A 455 11.12 7.60 -13.42
CA LEU A 455 12.48 7.70 -13.95
C LEU A 455 13.41 8.49 -13.03
N LEU A 456 12.91 9.52 -12.33
CA LEU A 456 13.68 10.29 -11.35
C LEU A 456 13.98 9.51 -10.06
N ALA A 457 13.14 8.54 -9.70
CA ALA A 457 13.39 7.69 -8.53
C ALA A 457 14.65 6.82 -8.71
N ILE A 458 14.95 6.38 -9.93
CA ILE A 458 16.09 5.50 -10.26
C ILE A 458 17.44 6.14 -9.85
N PRO A 459 17.85 7.32 -10.36
CA PRO A 459 19.13 7.92 -9.99
C PRO A 459 19.17 8.35 -8.52
N VAL A 460 18.04 8.70 -7.91
CA VAL A 460 17.99 9.06 -6.48
C VAL A 460 18.23 7.83 -5.60
N ASP A 461 17.64 6.69 -5.94
CA ASP A 461 17.89 5.42 -5.24
C ASP A 461 19.36 4.96 -5.39
N LEU A 462 19.93 5.08 -6.61
CA LEU A 462 21.36 4.81 -6.85
C LEU A 462 22.28 5.75 -6.04
N LEU A 463 21.98 7.06 -6.02
CA LEU A 463 22.72 8.04 -5.23
C LEU A 463 22.65 7.71 -3.74
N LEU A 464 21.46 7.41 -3.25
CA LEU A 464 21.23 7.06 -1.86
C LEU A 464 22.00 5.79 -1.47
N GLY A 465 22.01 4.77 -2.34
CA GLY A 465 22.82 3.56 -2.16
C GLY A 465 24.32 3.86 -2.04
N ASN A 466 24.84 4.69 -2.93
CA ASN A 466 26.25 5.10 -2.92
C ASN A 466 26.63 5.91 -1.67
N LEU A 467 25.74 6.79 -1.19
CA LEU A 467 25.98 7.59 0.02
C LEU A 467 26.02 6.70 1.27
N LEU A 468 25.15 5.70 1.34
CA LEU A 468 25.09 4.80 2.48
C LEU A 468 26.24 3.77 2.51
N ALA A 469 26.81 3.46 1.35
CA ALA A 469 28.04 2.65 1.28
C ALA A 469 29.26 3.38 1.87
N GLN A 470 29.23 4.71 2.00
CA GLN A 470 30.31 5.52 2.58
C GLN A 470 30.14 5.68 4.09
N THR A 471 30.25 4.56 4.80
CA THR A 471 30.10 4.51 6.26
C THR A 471 31.13 5.38 6.97
N GLY A 472 30.72 6.12 8.00
CA GLY A 472 31.62 6.85 8.91
C GLY A 472 31.80 8.35 8.68
N SER A 473 31.21 8.97 7.65
CA SER A 473 31.21 10.43 7.50
C SER A 473 29.85 11.07 7.80
N THR A 474 29.85 12.13 8.61
CA THR A 474 28.64 12.92 8.92
C THR A 474 28.00 13.54 7.67
N VAL A 475 28.84 13.87 6.68
CA VAL A 475 28.41 14.39 5.37
C VAL A 475 27.66 13.33 4.57
N ALA A 476 28.16 12.09 4.52
CA ALA A 476 27.46 11.00 3.83
C ALA A 476 26.11 10.68 4.49
N GLN A 477 26.04 10.71 5.83
CA GLN A 477 24.78 10.52 6.55
C GLN A 477 23.76 11.61 6.23
N THR A 478 24.17 12.89 6.29
CA THR A 478 23.29 14.02 5.96
C THR A 478 22.82 13.96 4.51
N GLY A 479 23.72 13.59 3.58
CA GLY A 479 23.39 13.38 2.19
C GLY A 479 22.40 12.23 1.98
N ALA A 480 22.57 11.12 2.71
CA ALA A 480 21.68 9.98 2.66
C ALA A 480 20.29 10.33 3.19
N ASP A 481 20.18 11.08 4.28
CA ASP A 481 18.89 11.52 4.82
C ASP A 481 18.15 12.41 3.80
N ALA A 482 18.85 13.37 3.18
CA ALA A 482 18.28 14.25 2.15
C ALA A 482 17.86 13.48 0.89
N ALA A 483 18.69 12.53 0.42
CA ALA A 483 18.37 11.70 -0.72
C ALA A 483 17.20 10.74 -0.42
N GLY A 484 17.10 10.22 0.81
CA GLY A 484 15.96 9.43 1.27
C GLY A 484 14.66 10.24 1.32
N MET A 485 14.71 11.49 1.78
CA MET A 485 13.55 12.40 1.74
C MET A 485 13.11 12.66 0.29
N ALA A 486 14.06 12.91 -0.60
CA ALA A 486 13.78 13.10 -2.02
C ALA A 486 13.17 11.84 -2.67
N GLU A 487 13.73 10.66 -2.41
CA GLU A 487 13.21 9.37 -2.89
C GLU A 487 11.76 9.17 -2.43
N SER A 488 11.51 9.34 -1.13
CA SER A 488 10.17 9.20 -0.53
C SER A 488 9.16 10.16 -1.17
N LEU A 489 9.53 11.43 -1.37
CA LEU A 489 8.68 12.42 -2.03
C LEU A 489 8.41 12.05 -3.50
N ILE A 490 9.43 11.64 -4.25
CA ILE A 490 9.28 11.26 -5.66
C ILE A 490 8.38 10.03 -5.80
N LEU A 491 8.57 8.99 -4.97
CA LEU A 491 7.73 7.80 -4.97
C LEU A 491 6.29 8.12 -4.54
N THR A 492 6.11 9.04 -3.59
CA THR A 492 4.78 9.50 -3.20
C THR A 492 4.10 10.27 -4.34
N ILE A 493 4.82 11.13 -5.07
CA ILE A 493 4.31 11.81 -6.28
C ILE A 493 3.89 10.78 -7.33
N TYR A 494 4.73 9.76 -7.57
CA TYR A 494 4.42 8.67 -8.50
C TYR A 494 3.10 7.97 -8.11
N LEU A 495 2.97 7.53 -6.86
CA LEU A 495 1.79 6.81 -6.40
C LEU A 495 0.53 7.68 -6.43
N VAL A 496 0.63 8.93 -5.97
CA VAL A 496 -0.50 9.88 -5.99
C VAL A 496 -0.94 10.18 -7.42
N ALA A 497 0.01 10.41 -8.35
CA ALA A 497 -0.31 10.66 -9.75
C ALA A 497 -0.96 9.44 -10.42
N LEU A 498 -0.46 8.24 -10.14
CA LEU A 498 -0.99 6.99 -10.67
C LEU A 498 -2.41 6.71 -10.17
N GLN A 499 -2.66 6.87 -8.86
CA GLN A 499 -4.00 6.72 -8.29
C GLN A 499 -4.95 7.82 -8.76
N TYR A 500 -4.49 9.07 -8.86
CA TYR A 500 -5.27 10.17 -9.44
C TYR A 500 -5.69 9.85 -10.88
N ALA A 501 -4.76 9.35 -11.70
CA ALA A 501 -5.02 8.91 -13.08
C ALA A 501 -6.04 7.76 -13.14
N PHE A 502 -5.93 6.78 -12.24
CA PHE A 502 -6.89 5.68 -12.13
C PHE A 502 -8.29 6.19 -11.82
N TYR A 503 -8.46 7.00 -10.76
CA TYR A 503 -9.77 7.50 -10.36
C TYR A 503 -10.37 8.49 -11.37
N THR A 504 -9.56 9.31 -12.04
CA THR A 504 -10.07 10.22 -13.07
C THR A 504 -10.50 9.50 -14.34
N LEU A 505 -9.94 8.32 -14.62
CA LEU A 505 -10.32 7.47 -15.76
C LEU A 505 -11.52 6.56 -15.47
N LEU A 506 -11.95 6.42 -14.21
CA LEU A 506 -13.18 5.70 -13.91
C LEU A 506 -14.33 6.25 -14.77
N PRO A 507 -15.19 5.42 -15.35
CA PRO A 507 -16.18 5.85 -16.33
C PRO A 507 -17.45 6.41 -15.66
N SER A 508 -17.28 7.38 -14.76
CA SER A 508 -18.35 8.07 -14.04
C SER A 508 -18.62 9.46 -14.60
N ARG A 509 -19.85 9.95 -14.48
CA ARG A 509 -20.22 11.32 -14.92
C ARG A 509 -19.45 12.43 -14.20
N PHE A 510 -18.82 12.10 -13.08
CA PHE A 510 -18.09 13.06 -12.25
C PHE A 510 -16.60 13.12 -12.57
N THR A 511 -16.10 12.21 -13.40
CA THR A 511 -14.70 12.01 -13.71
C THR A 511 -14.44 12.23 -15.21
N ASN A 512 -13.18 12.39 -15.58
CA ASN A 512 -12.79 12.61 -16.97
C ASN A 512 -12.97 11.36 -17.84
N GLY A 513 -13.02 10.18 -17.22
CA GLY A 513 -13.19 8.89 -17.87
C GLY A 513 -14.47 8.82 -18.70
N SER A 514 -15.59 9.36 -18.23
CA SER A 514 -16.83 9.39 -19.02
C SER A 514 -16.69 10.21 -20.31
N ARG A 515 -15.99 11.34 -20.26
CA ARG A 515 -15.75 12.21 -21.43
C ARG A 515 -14.88 11.52 -22.47
N LEU A 516 -13.84 10.82 -22.01
CA LEU A 516 -12.96 10.00 -22.85
C LEU A 516 -13.71 8.80 -23.43
N PHE A 517 -14.56 8.15 -22.63
CA PHE A 517 -15.38 7.02 -23.06
C PHE A 517 -16.37 7.41 -24.17
N GLU A 518 -17.02 8.57 -24.03
CA GLU A 518 -17.91 9.14 -25.05
C GLU A 518 -17.15 9.60 -26.31
N LEU A 519 -15.92 10.09 -26.15
CA LEU A 519 -15.08 10.49 -27.28
C LEU A 519 -14.62 9.28 -28.11
N ASN A 520 -13.99 8.30 -27.46
CA ASN A 520 -13.50 7.09 -28.08
C ASN A 520 -13.34 5.99 -27.01
N ARG A 521 -14.20 4.97 -27.07
CA ARG A 521 -14.21 3.84 -26.12
C ARG A 521 -12.90 3.06 -26.12
N VAL A 522 -12.24 2.93 -27.27
CA VAL A 522 -10.96 2.23 -27.40
C VAL A 522 -9.86 3.05 -26.73
N LEU A 523 -9.80 4.36 -27.00
CA LEU A 523 -8.82 5.26 -26.35
C LEU A 523 -8.97 5.22 -24.83
N TRP A 524 -10.22 5.29 -24.33
CA TRP A 524 -10.50 5.14 -22.91
C TRP A 524 -10.05 3.78 -22.38
N GLY A 525 -10.42 2.68 -23.06
CA GLY A 525 -10.10 1.32 -22.62
C GLY A 525 -8.60 1.05 -22.55
N VAL A 526 -7.84 1.49 -23.56
CA VAL A 526 -6.37 1.39 -23.58
C VAL A 526 -5.76 2.24 -22.47
N SER A 527 -6.19 3.50 -22.32
CA SER A 527 -5.64 4.39 -21.29
C SER A 527 -5.94 3.91 -19.87
N PHE A 528 -7.19 3.49 -19.61
CA PHE A 528 -7.61 2.96 -18.31
C PHE A 528 -6.96 1.61 -18.03
N GLY A 529 -6.82 0.75 -19.04
CA GLY A 529 -6.10 -0.51 -18.95
C GLY A 529 -4.64 -0.32 -18.59
N LEU A 530 -3.90 0.55 -19.29
CA LEU A 530 -2.50 0.81 -19.00
C LEU A 530 -2.30 1.35 -17.57
N ILE A 531 -3.09 2.34 -17.15
CA ILE A 531 -3.00 2.90 -15.79
C ILE A 531 -3.37 1.86 -14.72
N THR A 532 -4.41 1.06 -14.96
CA THR A 532 -4.83 0.00 -14.03
C THR A 532 -3.78 -1.10 -13.94
N PHE A 533 -3.18 -1.50 -15.07
CA PHE A 533 -2.09 -2.47 -15.11
C PHE A 533 -0.88 -1.95 -14.35
N THR A 534 -0.45 -0.71 -14.60
CA THR A 534 0.67 -0.11 -13.87
C THR A 534 0.37 -0.05 -12.37
N LEU A 535 -0.82 0.38 -11.95
CA LEU A 535 -1.22 0.40 -10.54
C LEU A 535 -1.21 -0.99 -9.91
N LEU A 536 -1.75 -1.99 -10.62
CA LEU A 536 -1.72 -3.38 -10.16
C LEU A 536 -0.30 -3.87 -10.02
N HIS A 537 0.54 -3.64 -11.03
CA HIS A 537 1.86 -4.22 -11.10
C HIS A 537 2.88 -3.58 -10.16
N THR A 538 2.78 -2.27 -9.90
CA THR A 538 3.79 -1.56 -9.12
C THR A 538 3.38 -1.31 -7.67
N ALA A 539 2.07 -1.30 -7.35
CA ALA A 539 1.59 -0.91 -6.02
C ALA A 539 0.67 -1.94 -5.34
N ILE A 540 -0.08 -2.76 -6.08
CA ILE A 540 -1.08 -3.67 -5.49
C ILE A 540 -0.61 -5.13 -5.46
N ASN A 541 -0.20 -5.66 -6.60
CA ASN A 541 0.25 -7.04 -6.81
C ASN A 541 1.60 -7.09 -7.56
N PRO A 542 2.70 -6.75 -6.89
CA PRO A 542 4.01 -6.79 -7.51
C PRO A 542 4.59 -8.20 -7.69
N THR A 543 4.06 -9.22 -6.99
CA THR A 543 4.74 -10.53 -6.86
C THR A 543 3.86 -11.77 -7.00
N LEU A 544 2.54 -11.69 -6.80
CA LEU A 544 1.70 -12.89 -6.83
C LEU A 544 1.24 -13.21 -8.26
N SER A 545 1.13 -14.50 -8.56
CA SER A 545 0.64 -15.00 -9.84
C SER A 545 -0.57 -15.93 -9.66
N GLY A 546 -1.29 -16.18 -10.75
CA GLY A 546 -2.45 -17.06 -10.79
C GLY A 546 -3.59 -16.57 -9.89
N VAL A 547 -4.21 -17.50 -9.16
CA VAL A 547 -5.35 -17.23 -8.28
C VAL A 547 -4.94 -16.57 -6.95
N GLU A 548 -3.66 -16.56 -6.61
CA GLU A 548 -3.18 -15.99 -5.34
C GLU A 548 -3.39 -14.48 -5.27
N VAL A 549 -3.47 -13.80 -6.42
CA VAL A 549 -3.79 -12.37 -6.51
C VAL A 549 -5.13 -12.02 -5.82
N PHE A 550 -6.09 -12.95 -5.82
CA PHE A 550 -7.40 -12.76 -5.19
C PHE A 550 -7.35 -12.87 -3.67
N ARG A 551 -6.20 -13.22 -3.07
CA ARG A 551 -5.96 -13.12 -1.62
C ARG A 551 -5.68 -11.69 -1.18
N LEU A 552 -5.29 -10.82 -2.10
CA LEU A 552 -4.93 -9.44 -1.79
C LEU A 552 -6.21 -8.65 -1.47
N PRO A 553 -6.36 -8.12 -0.23
CA PRO A 553 -7.48 -7.26 0.14
C PRO A 553 -7.83 -6.17 -0.89
N PRO A 554 -6.88 -5.41 -1.47
CA PRO A 554 -7.20 -4.40 -2.48
C PRO A 554 -7.89 -4.96 -3.74
N VAL A 555 -7.48 -6.14 -4.20
CA VAL A 555 -8.10 -6.78 -5.38
C VAL A 555 -9.53 -7.21 -5.04
N ILE A 556 -9.75 -7.75 -3.84
CA ILE A 556 -11.08 -8.09 -3.33
C ILE A 556 -11.96 -6.84 -3.22
N ILE A 557 -11.43 -5.73 -2.69
CA ILE A 557 -12.19 -4.48 -2.51
C ILE A 557 -12.54 -3.88 -3.88
N ILE A 558 -11.59 -3.79 -4.81
CA ILE A 558 -11.85 -3.29 -6.17
C ILE A 558 -12.90 -4.19 -6.86
N GLY A 559 -12.73 -5.51 -6.75
CA GLY A 559 -13.69 -6.49 -7.27
C GLY A 559 -15.09 -6.31 -6.66
N GLY A 560 -15.20 -6.18 -5.34
CA GLY A 560 -16.45 -5.98 -4.62
C GLY A 560 -17.14 -4.65 -4.97
N LEU A 561 -16.38 -3.56 -5.12
CA LEU A 561 -16.92 -2.27 -5.56
C LEU A 561 -17.45 -2.34 -7.00
N LEU A 562 -16.71 -3.00 -7.90
CA LEU A 562 -17.15 -3.23 -9.28
C LEU A 562 -18.37 -4.14 -9.34
N LEU A 563 -18.43 -5.17 -8.50
CA LEU A 563 -19.59 -6.04 -8.34
C LEU A 563 -20.81 -5.19 -7.93
N VAL A 564 -20.75 -4.44 -6.84
CA VAL A 564 -21.87 -3.59 -6.40
C VAL A 564 -22.30 -2.59 -7.49
N ALA A 565 -21.35 -1.90 -8.11
CA ALA A 565 -21.65 -0.93 -9.17
C ALA A 565 -22.31 -1.56 -10.40
N SER A 566 -21.82 -2.72 -10.83
CA SER A 566 -22.36 -3.45 -11.97
C SER A 566 -23.73 -4.06 -11.66
N ALA A 567 -23.99 -4.49 -10.41
CA ALA A 567 -25.29 -4.95 -9.94
C ALA A 567 -26.34 -3.86 -10.05
N VAL A 568 -26.01 -2.66 -9.56
CA VAL A 568 -26.89 -1.48 -9.61
C VAL A 568 -27.18 -1.09 -11.05
N ALA A 569 -26.17 -1.10 -11.93
CA ALA A 569 -26.35 -0.80 -13.34
C ALA A 569 -27.25 -1.83 -14.04
N LEU A 570 -27.06 -3.13 -13.76
CA LEU A 570 -27.87 -4.20 -14.30
C LEU A 570 -29.32 -4.13 -13.79
N ALA A 571 -29.53 -3.94 -12.48
CA ALA A 571 -30.85 -3.81 -11.88
C ALA A 571 -31.62 -2.60 -12.45
N MET A 572 -30.93 -1.46 -12.63
CA MET A 572 -31.50 -0.28 -13.27
C MET A 572 -31.90 -0.56 -14.73
N TRP A 573 -31.04 -1.28 -15.47
CA TRP A 573 -31.31 -1.65 -16.86
C TRP A 573 -32.49 -2.60 -16.99
N LEU A 574 -32.55 -3.65 -16.16
CA LEU A 574 -33.66 -4.60 -16.11
C LEU A 574 -34.97 -3.89 -15.79
N ARG A 575 -35.00 -3.02 -14.77
CA ARG A 575 -36.20 -2.26 -14.38
C ARG A 575 -36.73 -1.36 -15.50
N VAL A 576 -35.83 -0.71 -16.25
CA VAL A 576 -36.22 0.17 -17.36
C VAL A 576 -36.72 -0.64 -18.55
N ASN A 577 -36.21 -1.85 -18.75
CA ASN A 577 -36.52 -2.69 -19.90
C ASN A 577 -37.69 -3.65 -19.69
N ASP A 578 -38.03 -3.97 -18.45
CA ASP A 578 -39.20 -4.78 -18.08
C ASP A 578 -40.50 -4.23 -18.71
N ARG A 579 -40.68 -2.91 -18.64
CA ARG A 579 -41.79 -2.22 -19.31
C ARG A 579 -41.74 -2.31 -20.84
N GLY A 580 -40.55 -2.42 -21.41
CA GLY A 580 -40.37 -2.59 -22.85
C GLY A 580 -40.80 -3.99 -23.30
N TRP A 581 -40.47 -5.01 -22.51
CA TRP A 581 -40.90 -6.39 -22.75
C TRP A 581 -42.42 -6.54 -22.73
N GLN A 582 -43.11 -5.83 -21.83
CA GLN A 582 -44.58 -5.84 -21.78
C GLN A 582 -45.27 -5.21 -23.00
N ASN A 583 -44.55 -4.41 -23.80
CA ASN A 583 -45.11 -3.67 -24.94
C ASN A 583 -44.60 -4.18 -26.30
N ASP A 584 -44.01 -5.37 -26.36
CA ASP A 584 -43.44 -6.01 -27.57
C ASP A 584 -42.49 -5.11 -28.38
N LYS A 585 -41.83 -4.14 -27.73
CA LYS A 585 -40.89 -3.26 -28.43
C LYS A 585 -39.58 -4.01 -28.66
N PRO A 586 -39.05 -4.01 -29.90
CA PRO A 586 -37.78 -4.67 -30.20
C PRO A 586 -36.67 -4.08 -29.32
N GLN A 587 -35.96 -4.95 -28.61
CA GLN A 587 -34.83 -4.55 -27.79
C GLN A 587 -33.57 -4.37 -28.63
N ASP A 588 -32.73 -3.43 -28.22
CA ASP A 588 -31.38 -3.28 -28.76
C ASP A 588 -30.55 -4.52 -28.36
N SER A 589 -30.33 -5.42 -29.33
CA SER A 589 -29.60 -6.67 -29.15
C SER A 589 -28.19 -6.47 -28.58
N ARG A 590 -27.55 -5.33 -28.85
CA ARG A 590 -26.21 -5.01 -28.33
C ARG A 590 -26.21 -4.81 -26.82
N LEU A 591 -27.24 -4.16 -26.29
CA LEU A 591 -27.37 -3.95 -24.85
C LEU A 591 -27.70 -5.26 -24.12
N MET A 592 -28.53 -6.10 -24.73
CA MET A 592 -28.83 -7.42 -24.20
C MET A 592 -27.57 -8.29 -24.14
N LEU A 593 -26.77 -8.31 -25.21
CA LEU A 593 -25.50 -9.03 -25.24
C LEU A 593 -24.51 -8.49 -24.19
N GLY A 594 -24.48 -7.18 -23.98
CA GLY A 594 -23.68 -6.57 -22.90
C GLY A 594 -24.12 -6.99 -21.49
N ALA A 595 -25.43 -7.07 -21.24
CA ALA A 595 -25.97 -7.56 -19.97
C ALA A 595 -25.66 -9.04 -19.73
N ILE A 596 -25.79 -9.88 -20.77
CA ILE A 596 -25.43 -11.30 -20.72
C ILE A 596 -23.93 -11.46 -20.47
N ALA A 597 -23.08 -10.72 -21.18
CA ALA A 597 -21.63 -10.76 -20.98
C ALA A 597 -21.23 -10.36 -19.55
N LEU A 598 -21.89 -9.36 -18.98
CA LEU A 598 -21.67 -8.95 -17.59
C LEU A 598 -22.07 -10.05 -16.61
N LEU A 599 -23.23 -10.69 -16.80
CA LEU A 599 -23.69 -11.82 -15.97
C LEU A 599 -22.76 -13.04 -16.08
N MET A 600 -22.30 -13.39 -17.29
CA MET A 600 -21.34 -14.48 -17.48
C MET A 600 -20.01 -14.18 -16.78
N THR A 601 -19.56 -12.93 -16.82
CA THR A 601 -18.36 -12.49 -16.10
C THR A 601 -18.54 -12.64 -14.59
N TRP A 602 -19.71 -12.28 -14.05
CA TRP A 602 -20.03 -12.50 -12.64
C TRP A 602 -20.01 -13.96 -12.24
N VAL A 603 -20.70 -14.82 -13.00
CA VAL A 603 -20.75 -16.26 -12.73
C VAL A 603 -19.34 -16.84 -12.72
N PHE A 604 -18.50 -16.42 -13.66
CA PHE A 604 -17.10 -16.83 -13.71
C PHE A 604 -16.31 -16.38 -12.46
N VAL A 605 -16.35 -15.08 -12.14
CA VAL A 605 -15.60 -14.52 -10.99
C VAL A 605 -16.09 -15.10 -9.66
N CYS A 606 -17.40 -15.16 -9.44
CA CYS A 606 -17.99 -15.75 -8.24
C CYS A 606 -17.72 -17.26 -8.17
N GLY A 607 -17.76 -17.97 -9.30
CA GLY A 607 -17.42 -19.39 -9.38
C GLY A 607 -15.97 -19.65 -8.98
N CYS A 608 -15.02 -18.88 -9.54
CA CYS A 608 -13.61 -18.97 -9.16
C CYS A 608 -13.40 -18.65 -7.67
N ALA A 609 -14.05 -17.61 -7.15
CA ALA A 609 -13.97 -17.25 -5.73
C ALA A 609 -14.55 -18.33 -4.82
N ALA A 610 -15.67 -18.94 -5.20
CA ALA A 610 -16.31 -20.03 -4.45
C ALA A 610 -15.44 -21.29 -4.42
N VAL A 611 -14.91 -21.72 -5.58
CA VAL A 611 -13.97 -22.86 -5.66
C VAL A 611 -12.74 -22.58 -4.79
N TYR A 612 -12.22 -21.36 -4.84
CA TYR A 612 -11.09 -20.95 -4.01
C TYR A 612 -11.41 -21.01 -2.51
N LEU A 613 -12.55 -20.48 -2.06
CA LEU A 613 -12.99 -20.57 -0.66
C LEU A 613 -13.17 -22.01 -0.20
N ILE A 614 -13.78 -22.87 -1.02
CA ILE A 614 -13.99 -24.29 -0.71
C ILE A 614 -12.65 -25.02 -0.55
N THR A 615 -11.69 -24.75 -1.44
CA THR A 615 -10.36 -25.38 -1.37
C THR A 615 -9.51 -24.90 -0.19
N GLN A 616 -9.80 -23.72 0.36
CA GLN A 616 -9.15 -23.22 1.58
C GLN A 616 -9.78 -23.77 2.86
N ILE A 617 -11.10 -23.95 2.91
CA ILE A 617 -11.77 -24.53 4.09
C ILE A 617 -11.39 -26.01 4.28
N GLY A 618 -11.01 -26.69 3.19
CA GLY A 618 -10.56 -28.09 3.23
C GLY A 618 -9.07 -28.28 3.57
N LYS A 619 -8.31 -27.21 3.79
CA LYS A 619 -6.93 -27.24 4.30
C LYS A 619 -6.92 -26.73 5.72
#